data_AF-A0A1Y4DKI9-F1
#
_entry.id   AF-A0A1Y4DKI9-F1
#
_cell.length_a   1.000
_cell.length_b   1.000
_cell.length_c   1.000
_cell.angle_alpha   90.00
_cell.angle_beta   90.00
_cell.angle_gamma   90.00
#
_symmetry.space_group_name_H-M   'P 1'
#
loop_
_entity.id
_entity.type
_entity.pdbx_description
1 polymer ?
#
loop_
_entity_poly.entity_id
_entity_poly.type
_entity_poly.pdbx_seq_one_letter_code
_entity_poly.pdbx_strand_id
1 'polypeptide(L)'
;MKRKAYDIMPYLFFGSLFLWLAMPLAQAQQPQGSVRVDSIQISRARDSVRIAFRVSLDSLEVRSNRSVVLQPFFKGEGGDRWLPAIEVMGRKRYLYYLRNDSLTYAGAPCRVVKRDKAVAQRLDYQTALAYEPWMEGASLYLGEDQCGCGQVISRAQRPLAVADIAWHPALAYIAPQVETVKSRRLSGQAYLDFPVNKTDIYPDYRRNPAELAKIRATIDSVQGDADVRIVQMQVKGYASPEGTYRSNARLAQGRTEALKAYIIGRYGLADNLFVVAYEPENWEGLRAYVAQSTLADKEGILRIIDSGEEPDAKERRLRNAYPQAYRSLLADCYPGLRRSDYRIDYVIRGFNVDEAKQVIRTRPQNLSLQEMFAVAQTYQPGSPEFIEVFQIAVQYYPTDPVANLNAANALLEHGLAEQALPYLTKAGDTPQAANARGVAMRMLDRYAEAETHLHKAAEAGLKEAETNLKGL
;
A
#
# COMPACT_ATOMS: atom_id res chain seq x y z
N MET A 1 -18.28 -34.24 59.37
CA MET A 1 -19.59 -34.21 58.69
C MET A 1 -19.42 -33.63 57.30
N LYS A 2 -19.84 -34.40 56.29
CA LYS A 2 -20.13 -34.02 54.88
C LYS A 2 -18.99 -33.45 54.03
N ARG A 3 -18.29 -34.39 53.39
CA ARG A 3 -17.66 -34.26 52.07
C ARG A 3 -18.63 -33.63 51.07
N LYS A 4 -18.21 -32.61 50.34
CA LYS A 4 -18.73 -32.29 49.00
C LYS A 4 -17.55 -32.36 48.03
N ALA A 5 -17.50 -33.46 47.29
CA ALA A 5 -16.67 -33.60 46.12
C ALA A 5 -17.22 -32.65 45.05
N TYR A 6 -16.36 -31.77 44.53
CA TYR A 6 -16.61 -31.11 43.27
C TYR A 6 -15.76 -31.84 42.23
N ASP A 7 -16.46 -32.54 41.34
CA ASP A 7 -15.88 -33.21 40.19
C ASP A 7 -15.16 -32.19 39.31
N ILE A 8 -13.86 -32.39 39.16
CA ILE A 8 -13.02 -31.74 38.16
C ILE A 8 -13.39 -32.40 36.84
N MET A 9 -14.23 -31.72 36.06
CA MET A 9 -14.58 -32.07 34.70
C MET A 9 -13.40 -31.68 33.79
N PRO A 10 -12.65 -32.63 33.20
CA PRO A 10 -11.63 -32.29 32.23
C PRO A 10 -12.33 -31.85 30.93
N TYR A 11 -12.08 -30.62 30.50
CA TYR A 11 -12.47 -30.16 29.17
C TYR A 11 -11.78 -31.06 28.13
N LEU A 12 -12.57 -31.98 27.58
CA LEU A 12 -12.26 -32.70 26.36
C LEU A 12 -11.98 -31.67 25.26
N PHE A 13 -10.73 -31.63 24.82
CA PHE A 13 -10.33 -31.06 23.54
C PHE A 13 -11.24 -31.68 22.47
N PHE A 14 -12.17 -30.88 21.92
CA PHE A 14 -12.82 -31.18 20.66
C PHE A 14 -11.76 -30.97 19.56
N GLY A 15 -10.86 -31.95 19.43
CA GLY A 15 -10.03 -32.08 18.25
C GLY A 15 -10.95 -32.37 17.08
N SER A 16 -11.22 -31.38 16.25
CA SER A 16 -11.75 -31.57 14.92
C SER A 16 -10.71 -32.35 14.12
N LEU A 17 -10.79 -33.68 14.26
CA LEU A 17 -10.14 -34.64 13.40
C LEU A 17 -10.75 -34.44 12.00
N PHE A 18 -10.17 -33.52 11.23
CA PHE A 18 -10.36 -33.49 9.78
C PHE A 18 -9.76 -34.79 9.27
N LEU A 19 -10.55 -35.86 9.25
CA LEU A 19 -10.31 -36.99 8.38
C LEU A 19 -10.25 -36.41 6.98
N TRP A 20 -9.04 -36.22 6.48
CA TRP A 20 -8.77 -36.28 5.07
C TRP A 20 -9.18 -37.69 4.64
N LEU A 21 -10.45 -37.83 4.27
CA LEU A 21 -10.87 -38.87 3.35
C LEU A 21 -10.04 -38.62 2.11
N ALA A 22 -8.92 -39.33 2.00
CA ALA A 22 -8.26 -39.57 0.73
C ALA A 22 -9.31 -40.26 -0.14
N MET A 23 -10.10 -39.46 -0.86
CA MET A 23 -10.94 -39.99 -1.92
C MET A 23 -9.97 -40.71 -2.86
N PRO A 24 -10.15 -42.02 -3.08
CA PRO A 24 -9.35 -42.68 -4.10
C PRO A 24 -9.63 -41.94 -5.39
N LEU A 25 -8.58 -41.43 -6.03
CA LEU A 25 -8.62 -40.98 -7.41
C LEU A 25 -9.27 -42.12 -8.20
N ALA A 26 -10.53 -41.92 -8.59
CA ALA A 26 -11.24 -42.87 -9.41
C ALA A 26 -10.50 -42.93 -10.74
N GLN A 27 -9.69 -43.97 -10.93
CA GLN A 27 -9.10 -44.28 -12.23
C GLN A 27 -10.26 -44.55 -13.19
N ALA A 28 -10.49 -43.60 -14.08
CA ALA A 28 -11.53 -43.70 -15.08
C ALA A 28 -11.27 -44.92 -15.98
N GLN A 29 -12.28 -45.78 -16.12
CA GLN A 29 -12.27 -46.86 -17.10
C GLN A 29 -12.40 -46.25 -18.49
N GLN A 30 -11.29 -46.22 -19.22
CA GLN A 30 -11.25 -45.82 -20.62
C GLN A 30 -11.95 -46.86 -21.52
N PRO A 31 -12.53 -46.45 -22.65
CA PRO A 31 -13.18 -47.37 -23.59
C PRO A 31 -12.22 -48.47 -24.06
N GLN A 32 -12.72 -49.70 -24.21
CA GLN A 32 -11.94 -50.84 -24.70
C GLN A 32 -11.27 -50.48 -26.04
N GLY A 33 -9.95 -50.66 -26.14
CA GLY A 33 -9.17 -50.38 -27.35
C GLY A 33 -8.47 -49.01 -27.42
N SER A 34 -8.60 -48.16 -26.38
CA SER A 34 -7.97 -46.82 -26.30
C SER A 34 -6.65 -46.81 -25.53
N VAL A 35 -5.84 -45.75 -25.68
CA VAL A 35 -4.57 -45.57 -24.96
C VAL A 35 -4.78 -45.08 -23.52
N ARG A 36 -3.98 -45.61 -22.59
CA ARG A 36 -3.94 -45.11 -21.20
C ARG A 36 -2.92 -44.01 -21.05
N VAL A 37 -3.29 -42.93 -20.38
CA VAL A 37 -2.38 -41.84 -20.03
C VAL A 37 -2.16 -41.82 -18.53
N ASP A 38 -0.90 -41.70 -18.12
CA ASP A 38 -0.48 -41.56 -16.73
C ASP A 38 0.63 -40.51 -16.58
N SER A 39 0.99 -40.21 -15.33
CA SER A 39 2.12 -39.33 -15.01
C SER A 39 2.03 -37.93 -15.65
N ILE A 40 0.83 -37.36 -15.71
CA ILE A 40 0.59 -36.05 -16.32
C ILE A 40 1.19 -34.95 -15.43
N GLN A 41 2.00 -34.09 -16.04
CA GLN A 41 2.61 -32.92 -15.42
C GLN A 41 2.40 -31.72 -16.33
N ILE A 42 1.78 -30.67 -15.78
CA ILE A 42 1.62 -29.38 -16.43
C ILE A 42 2.21 -28.34 -15.48
N SER A 43 3.21 -27.60 -15.93
CA SER A 43 3.92 -26.64 -15.09
C SER A 43 4.32 -25.41 -15.87
N ARG A 44 4.24 -24.24 -15.26
CA ARG A 44 4.75 -22.98 -15.81
C ARG A 44 6.14 -22.67 -15.26
N ALA A 45 7.05 -22.27 -16.14
CA ALA A 45 8.34 -21.69 -15.80
C ALA A 45 8.49 -20.40 -16.61
N ARG A 46 8.53 -19.25 -15.92
CA ARG A 46 8.53 -17.90 -16.52
C ARG A 46 7.41 -17.73 -17.56
N ASP A 47 7.80 -17.62 -18.83
CA ASP A 47 7.01 -17.40 -20.03
C ASP A 47 6.71 -18.69 -20.80
N SER A 48 6.97 -19.87 -20.22
CA SER A 48 6.76 -21.16 -20.86
C SER A 48 5.90 -22.11 -20.04
N VAL A 49 5.01 -22.84 -20.72
CA VAL A 49 4.23 -23.94 -20.15
C VAL A 49 4.79 -25.25 -20.67
N ARG A 50 5.24 -26.12 -19.76
CA ARG A 50 5.70 -27.46 -20.07
C ARG A 50 4.58 -28.46 -19.79
N ILE A 51 4.31 -29.31 -20.77
CA ILE A 51 3.35 -30.41 -20.67
C ILE A 51 4.11 -31.70 -20.89
N ALA A 52 4.04 -32.61 -19.92
CA ALA A 52 4.61 -33.94 -20.02
C ALA A 52 3.59 -34.98 -19.54
N PHE A 53 3.56 -36.14 -20.20
CA PHE A 53 2.75 -37.28 -19.78
C PHE A 53 3.29 -38.56 -20.41
N ARG A 54 2.85 -39.70 -19.89
CA ARG A 54 3.19 -41.01 -20.42
C ARG A 54 1.97 -41.68 -21.02
N VAL A 55 2.13 -42.22 -22.22
CA VAL A 55 1.08 -42.97 -22.92
C VAL A 55 1.44 -44.45 -22.95
N SER A 56 0.56 -45.31 -22.42
CA SER A 56 0.61 -46.76 -22.62
C SER A 56 -0.22 -47.15 -23.85
N LEU A 57 0.42 -47.86 -24.78
CA LEU A 57 -0.20 -48.39 -25.99
C LEU A 57 -0.69 -49.84 -25.82
N ASP A 58 -0.64 -50.38 -24.60
CA ASP A 58 -0.84 -51.82 -24.35
C ASP A 58 -2.24 -52.28 -24.78
N SER A 59 -3.25 -51.44 -24.53
CA SER A 59 -4.64 -51.64 -24.93
C SER A 59 -4.98 -51.12 -26.34
N LEU A 60 -4.06 -50.43 -27.01
CA LEU A 60 -4.34 -49.80 -28.32
C LEU A 60 -4.36 -50.84 -29.43
N GLU A 61 -5.47 -50.90 -30.18
CA GLU A 61 -5.59 -51.75 -31.36
C GLU A 61 -5.32 -51.01 -32.66
N VAL A 62 -4.28 -51.43 -33.40
CA VAL A 62 -3.96 -50.87 -34.72
C VAL A 62 -3.92 -51.98 -35.77
N ARG A 63 -4.76 -51.87 -36.82
CA ARG A 63 -4.74 -52.81 -37.95
C ARG A 63 -3.41 -52.71 -38.71
N SER A 64 -2.92 -53.83 -39.25
CA SER A 64 -1.58 -53.92 -39.85
C SER A 64 -1.30 -52.87 -40.94
N ASN A 65 -2.30 -52.48 -41.73
CA ASN A 65 -2.21 -51.49 -42.82
C ASN A 65 -2.76 -50.10 -42.46
N ARG A 66 -2.97 -49.79 -41.18
CA ARG A 66 -3.54 -48.52 -40.70
C ARG A 66 -2.58 -47.83 -39.74
N SER A 67 -2.86 -46.57 -39.44
CA SER A 67 -2.28 -45.82 -38.32
C SER A 67 -3.38 -45.24 -37.45
N VAL A 68 -3.01 -44.92 -36.21
CA VAL A 68 -3.79 -44.12 -35.28
C VAL A 68 -2.96 -42.90 -34.92
N VAL A 69 -3.53 -41.71 -35.05
CA VAL A 69 -2.90 -40.46 -34.62
C VAL A 69 -3.43 -40.12 -33.24
N LEU A 70 -2.52 -40.04 -32.26
CA LEU A 70 -2.80 -39.50 -30.94
C LEU A 70 -2.53 -37.99 -31.02
N GLN A 71 -3.58 -37.20 -30.83
CA GLN A 71 -3.56 -35.75 -31.02
C GLN A 71 -3.83 -35.07 -29.68
N PRO A 72 -2.78 -34.66 -28.94
CA PRO A 72 -2.97 -33.92 -27.71
C PRO A 72 -3.43 -32.48 -28.05
N PHE A 73 -4.27 -31.95 -27.19
CA PHE A 73 -4.93 -30.66 -27.39
C PHE A 73 -5.13 -29.96 -26.06
N PHE A 74 -4.83 -28.67 -26.02
CA PHE A 74 -4.94 -27.86 -24.82
C PHE A 74 -5.97 -26.76 -25.03
N LYS A 75 -6.98 -26.67 -24.17
CA LYS A 75 -8.13 -25.78 -24.37
C LYS A 75 -8.55 -25.09 -23.07
N GLY A 76 -8.64 -23.77 -23.11
CA GLY A 76 -9.20 -22.93 -22.06
C GLY A 76 -10.44 -22.16 -22.53
N GLU A 77 -10.89 -21.21 -21.73
CA GLU A 77 -12.08 -20.39 -22.00
C GLU A 77 -11.84 -19.34 -23.11
N GLY A 78 -10.59 -18.87 -23.27
CA GLY A 78 -10.22 -17.83 -24.23
C GLY A 78 -9.31 -18.27 -25.39
N GLY A 79 -9.00 -19.57 -25.50
CA GLY A 79 -8.08 -20.05 -26.51
C GLY A 79 -7.92 -21.56 -26.52
N ASP A 80 -7.33 -22.05 -27.61
CA ASP A 80 -6.95 -23.44 -27.75
C ASP A 80 -5.66 -23.62 -28.55
N ARG A 81 -5.03 -24.79 -28.39
CA ARG A 81 -3.80 -25.13 -29.09
C ARG A 81 -3.68 -26.63 -29.30
N TRP A 82 -3.50 -27.01 -30.56
CA TRP A 82 -3.05 -28.35 -30.93
C TRP A 82 -1.59 -28.53 -30.53
N LEU A 83 -1.30 -29.63 -29.84
CA LEU A 83 0.06 -30.00 -29.47
C LEU A 83 0.62 -30.99 -30.51
N PRO A 84 1.95 -31.13 -30.62
CA PRO A 84 2.54 -32.06 -31.56
C PRO A 84 1.98 -33.49 -31.42
N ALA A 85 1.59 -34.10 -32.52
CA ALA A 85 0.92 -35.41 -32.53
C ALA A 85 1.90 -36.58 -32.40
N ILE A 86 1.39 -37.75 -32.00
CA ILE A 86 2.10 -39.03 -32.05
C ILE A 86 1.38 -39.92 -33.05
N GLU A 87 2.10 -40.49 -34.03
CA GLU A 87 1.51 -41.44 -34.97
C GLU A 87 1.91 -42.88 -34.64
N VAL A 88 0.92 -43.74 -34.38
CA VAL A 88 1.11 -45.15 -34.08
C VAL A 88 0.70 -45.99 -35.29
N MET A 89 1.65 -46.72 -35.90
CA MET A 89 1.44 -47.45 -37.15
C MET A 89 1.39 -48.98 -36.95
N GLY A 90 0.51 -49.65 -37.67
CA GLY A 90 0.53 -51.10 -37.83
C GLY A 90 1.72 -51.59 -38.66
N ARG A 91 2.02 -52.89 -38.61
CA ARG A 91 3.23 -53.48 -39.23
C ARG A 91 3.43 -53.13 -40.72
N LYS A 92 2.42 -53.35 -41.58
CA LYS A 92 2.51 -53.05 -43.02
C LYS A 92 2.59 -51.54 -43.27
N ARG A 93 1.83 -50.73 -42.52
CA ARG A 93 1.87 -49.26 -42.65
C ARG A 93 3.24 -48.68 -42.27
N TYR A 94 3.86 -49.23 -41.22
CA TYR A 94 5.19 -48.83 -40.78
C TYR A 94 6.27 -49.23 -41.79
N LEU A 95 6.19 -50.43 -42.38
CA LEU A 95 7.09 -50.82 -43.48
C LEU A 95 6.93 -49.92 -44.71
N TYR A 96 5.71 -49.49 -45.02
CA TYR A 96 5.47 -48.51 -46.09
C TYR A 96 6.10 -47.15 -45.74
N TYR A 97 5.92 -46.66 -44.50
CA TYR A 97 6.56 -45.44 -43.99
C TYR A 97 8.09 -45.46 -44.17
N LEU A 98 8.74 -46.57 -43.78
CA LEU A 98 10.19 -46.72 -43.92
C LEU A 98 10.68 -46.77 -45.38
N ARG A 99 9.80 -47.12 -46.33
CA ARG A 99 10.14 -47.31 -47.75
C ARG A 99 9.78 -46.13 -48.65
N ASN A 100 8.91 -45.23 -48.19
CA ASN A 100 8.36 -44.13 -48.99
C ASN A 100 8.51 -42.82 -48.22
N ASP A 101 9.76 -42.39 -48.05
CA ASP A 101 10.14 -41.05 -47.55
C ASP A 101 9.47 -40.61 -46.25
N SER A 102 9.22 -41.55 -45.33
CA SER A 102 8.61 -41.25 -44.04
C SER A 102 7.22 -40.58 -44.14
N LEU A 103 6.44 -40.93 -45.17
CA LEU A 103 5.06 -40.45 -45.35
C LEU A 103 4.20 -40.75 -44.11
N THR A 104 3.75 -39.70 -43.44
CA THR A 104 2.91 -39.69 -42.23
C THR A 104 1.49 -39.25 -42.54
N TYR A 105 0.53 -39.62 -41.68
CA TYR A 105 -0.84 -39.09 -41.75
C TYR A 105 -1.01 -37.83 -40.91
N ALA A 106 -0.30 -37.73 -39.78
CA ALA A 106 -0.26 -36.48 -39.01
C ALA A 106 0.61 -35.45 -39.75
N GLY A 107 0.24 -34.17 -39.70
CA GLY A 107 1.12 -33.10 -40.13
C GLY A 107 2.31 -32.98 -39.16
N ALA A 108 3.48 -33.47 -39.57
CA ALA A 108 4.74 -33.46 -38.81
C ALA A 108 4.59 -33.97 -37.35
N PRO A 109 4.31 -35.28 -37.14
CA PRO A 109 4.23 -35.83 -35.79
C PRO A 109 5.57 -35.68 -35.06
N CYS A 110 5.52 -35.41 -33.76
CA CYS A 110 6.73 -35.39 -32.92
C CYS A 110 7.35 -36.78 -32.78
N ARG A 111 6.54 -37.84 -33.00
CA ARG A 111 7.00 -39.22 -32.89
C ARG A 111 6.15 -40.16 -33.73
N VAL A 112 6.82 -41.08 -34.45
CA VAL A 112 6.19 -42.19 -35.16
C VAL A 112 6.61 -43.50 -34.50
N VAL A 113 5.66 -44.36 -34.14
CA VAL A 113 5.91 -45.61 -33.41
C VAL A 113 5.20 -46.77 -34.09
N LYS A 114 5.90 -47.89 -34.27
CA LYS A 114 5.28 -49.15 -34.69
C LYS A 114 4.58 -49.81 -33.50
N ARG A 115 3.29 -50.16 -33.65
CA ARG A 115 2.57 -50.98 -32.67
C ARG A 115 3.06 -52.43 -32.70
N ASP A 116 3.45 -52.95 -31.55
CA ASP A 116 3.82 -54.35 -31.35
C ASP A 116 3.01 -54.98 -30.21
N LYS A 117 2.04 -55.83 -30.56
CA LYS A 117 1.14 -56.47 -29.59
C LYS A 117 1.87 -57.41 -28.61
N ALA A 118 3.07 -57.86 -28.93
CA ALA A 118 3.84 -58.79 -28.09
C ALA A 118 4.62 -58.09 -26.96
N VAL A 119 4.76 -56.76 -27.02
CA VAL A 119 5.60 -56.00 -26.09
C VAL A 119 4.76 -54.90 -25.44
N ALA A 120 4.93 -54.72 -24.13
CA ALA A 120 4.36 -53.56 -23.44
C ALA A 120 5.06 -52.28 -23.93
N GLN A 121 4.30 -51.31 -24.43
CA GLN A 121 4.83 -50.11 -25.05
C GLN A 121 4.36 -48.86 -24.31
N ARG A 122 5.30 -48.15 -23.72
CA ARG A 122 5.08 -46.86 -23.06
C ARG A 122 5.86 -45.77 -23.79
N LEU A 123 5.23 -44.63 -24.01
CA LEU A 123 5.80 -43.48 -24.68
C LEU A 123 5.79 -42.28 -23.74
N ASP A 124 6.96 -41.73 -23.44
CA ASP A 124 7.05 -40.43 -22.80
C ASP A 124 6.83 -39.34 -23.84
N TYR A 125 5.93 -38.40 -23.51
CA TYR A 125 5.61 -37.22 -24.30
C TYR A 125 6.02 -35.97 -23.52
N GLN A 126 6.64 -35.02 -24.23
CA GLN A 126 6.97 -33.72 -23.66
C GLN A 126 6.88 -32.64 -24.74
N THR A 127 6.28 -31.51 -24.39
CA THR A 127 6.27 -30.31 -25.22
C THR A 127 6.35 -29.05 -24.34
N ALA A 128 6.71 -27.93 -24.96
CA ALA A 128 6.76 -26.62 -24.33
C ALA A 128 6.08 -25.59 -25.24
N LEU A 129 5.30 -24.71 -24.64
CA LEU A 129 4.55 -23.65 -25.31
C LEU A 129 4.93 -22.31 -24.68
N ALA A 130 4.90 -21.23 -25.46
CA ALA A 130 4.84 -19.89 -24.88
C ALA A 130 3.56 -19.76 -24.05
N TYR A 131 3.68 -19.22 -22.84
CA TYR A 131 2.57 -19.00 -21.92
C TYR A 131 1.65 -17.91 -22.47
N GLU A 132 0.35 -18.16 -22.40
CA GLU A 132 -0.69 -17.18 -22.69
C GLU A 132 -1.75 -17.23 -21.58
N PRO A 133 -2.38 -16.10 -21.19
CA PRO A 133 -3.30 -16.05 -20.05
C PRO A 133 -4.44 -17.08 -20.10
N TRP A 134 -4.96 -17.43 -21.28
CA TRP A 134 -6.03 -18.42 -21.42
C TRP A 134 -5.62 -19.84 -20.99
N MET A 135 -4.31 -20.10 -20.83
CA MET A 135 -3.76 -21.39 -20.40
C MET A 135 -3.98 -21.66 -18.90
N GLU A 136 -4.24 -20.63 -18.10
CA GLU A 136 -4.60 -20.82 -16.69
C GLU A 136 -5.97 -21.50 -16.58
N GLY A 137 -6.04 -22.64 -15.88
CA GLY A 137 -7.25 -23.46 -15.83
C GLY A 137 -7.57 -24.20 -17.14
N ALA A 138 -6.71 -24.13 -18.16
CA ALA A 138 -6.93 -24.86 -19.41
C ALA A 138 -6.82 -26.37 -19.20
N SER A 139 -7.61 -27.11 -19.97
CA SER A 139 -7.70 -28.56 -19.89
C SER A 139 -6.90 -29.24 -20.99
N LEU A 140 -6.15 -30.28 -20.62
CA LEU A 140 -5.46 -31.16 -21.55
C LEU A 140 -6.39 -32.29 -21.99
N TYR A 141 -6.47 -32.51 -23.29
CA TYR A 141 -7.20 -33.59 -23.93
C TYR A 141 -6.26 -34.42 -24.80
N LEU A 142 -6.65 -35.65 -25.07
CA LEU A 142 -6.00 -36.51 -26.05
C LEU A 142 -7.07 -37.13 -26.94
N GLY A 143 -7.05 -36.76 -28.22
CA GLY A 143 -7.88 -37.38 -29.24
C GLY A 143 -7.18 -38.57 -29.88
N GLU A 144 -7.94 -39.59 -30.26
CA GLU A 144 -7.49 -40.69 -31.12
C GLU A 144 -8.15 -40.63 -32.50
N ASP A 145 -7.37 -40.36 -33.54
CA ASP A 145 -7.83 -40.38 -34.92
C ASP A 145 -7.44 -41.69 -35.61
N GLN A 146 -8.43 -42.54 -35.87
CA GLN A 146 -8.25 -43.81 -36.57
C GLN A 146 -8.62 -43.74 -38.07
N CYS A 147 -9.30 -42.66 -38.50
CA CYS A 147 -9.73 -42.45 -39.89
C CYS A 147 -8.71 -41.64 -40.70
N GLY A 148 -7.80 -40.92 -40.03
CA GLY A 148 -6.94 -39.91 -40.64
C GLY A 148 -7.74 -38.69 -41.12
N CYS A 149 -8.90 -38.44 -40.51
CA CYS A 149 -9.86 -37.43 -40.96
C CYS A 149 -9.83 -36.13 -40.15
N GLY A 150 -8.95 -36.02 -39.14
CA GLY A 150 -8.69 -34.79 -38.36
C GLY A 150 -9.83 -34.39 -37.39
N GLN A 151 -10.95 -35.11 -37.39
CA GLN A 151 -12.12 -34.79 -36.57
C GLN A 151 -12.11 -35.50 -35.22
N VAL A 152 -11.11 -35.20 -34.40
CA VAL A 152 -10.84 -35.95 -33.16
C VAL A 152 -11.52 -35.35 -31.92
N ILE A 153 -11.77 -34.03 -31.91
CA ILE A 153 -12.31 -33.31 -30.74
C ILE A 153 -13.73 -33.76 -30.39
N SER A 154 -14.56 -34.14 -31.37
CA SER A 154 -15.97 -34.48 -31.10
C SER A 154 -16.17 -35.74 -30.24
N ARG A 155 -15.11 -36.54 -30.04
CA ARG A 155 -15.15 -37.80 -29.26
C ARG A 155 -14.47 -37.72 -27.89
N ALA A 156 -13.62 -36.73 -27.63
CA ALA A 156 -12.91 -36.57 -26.36
C ALA A 156 -13.76 -35.76 -25.37
N GLN A 157 -14.69 -36.41 -24.65
CA GLN A 157 -15.63 -35.72 -23.75
C GLN A 157 -15.09 -35.42 -22.35
N ARG A 158 -13.90 -35.91 -21.97
CA ARG A 158 -13.33 -35.71 -20.64
C ARG A 158 -11.87 -35.25 -20.70
N PRO A 159 -11.49 -34.23 -19.91
CA PRO A 159 -10.10 -33.80 -19.82
C PRO A 159 -9.24 -34.85 -19.11
N LEU A 160 -7.99 -34.96 -19.53
CA LEU A 160 -6.97 -35.78 -18.87
C LEU A 160 -6.46 -35.10 -17.59
N ALA A 161 -6.32 -33.77 -17.62
CA ALA A 161 -5.93 -32.94 -16.50
C ALA A 161 -6.38 -31.49 -16.75
N VAL A 162 -6.56 -30.73 -15.67
CA VAL A 162 -6.75 -29.27 -15.69
C VAL A 162 -5.44 -28.64 -15.21
N ALA A 163 -4.97 -27.62 -15.93
CA ALA A 163 -3.73 -26.94 -15.61
C ALA A 163 -3.92 -26.00 -14.41
N ASP A 164 -3.23 -26.30 -13.32
CA ASP A 164 -3.07 -25.41 -12.17
C ASP A 164 -1.71 -24.71 -12.26
N ILE A 165 -1.64 -23.71 -13.15
CA ILE A 165 -0.40 -22.98 -13.49
C ILE A 165 -0.49 -21.49 -13.21
N ALA A 166 -1.58 -21.06 -12.57
CA ALA A 166 -1.78 -19.67 -12.18
C ALA A 166 -0.80 -19.30 -11.07
N TRP A 167 -0.02 -18.26 -11.31
CA TRP A 167 0.90 -17.76 -10.30
C TRP A 167 0.22 -16.69 -9.45
N HIS A 168 0.21 -16.92 -8.14
CA HIS A 168 -0.33 -15.98 -7.17
C HIS A 168 0.83 -15.42 -6.34
N PRO A 169 0.98 -14.09 -6.25
CA PRO A 169 2.07 -13.49 -5.48
C PRO A 169 1.86 -13.73 -3.98
N ALA A 170 2.90 -14.20 -3.29
CA ALA A 170 2.93 -14.23 -1.83
C ALA A 170 3.38 -12.86 -1.31
N LEU A 171 2.45 -12.05 -0.82
CA LEU A 171 2.71 -10.70 -0.35
C LEU A 171 2.81 -10.66 1.18
N ALA A 172 3.75 -9.85 1.70
CA ALA A 172 4.03 -9.72 3.12
C ALA A 172 3.69 -8.30 3.59
N TYR A 173 2.55 -8.15 4.26
CA TYR A 173 2.12 -6.88 4.87
C TYR A 173 2.83 -6.64 6.21
N ILE A 174 3.10 -5.38 6.53
CA ILE A 174 3.63 -4.98 7.84
C ILE A 174 2.51 -4.33 8.64
N ALA A 175 2.24 -4.85 9.84
CA ALA A 175 1.38 -4.19 10.80
C ALA A 175 2.09 -2.91 11.31
N PRO A 176 1.48 -1.71 11.16
CA PRO A 176 2.06 -0.48 11.64
C PRO A 176 2.23 -0.48 13.16
N GLN A 177 3.22 0.26 13.66
CA GLN A 177 3.39 0.44 15.11
C GLN A 177 2.20 1.20 15.70
N VAL A 178 1.80 0.80 16.91
CA VAL A 178 0.69 1.43 17.62
C VAL A 178 1.11 2.85 18.05
N GLU A 179 0.43 3.86 17.52
CA GLU A 179 0.52 5.22 18.01
C GLU A 179 -0.26 5.30 19.33
N THR A 180 0.45 5.31 20.47
CA THR A 180 -0.20 5.29 21.79
C THR A 180 -0.99 6.57 22.08
N VAL A 181 -0.59 7.70 21.49
CA VAL A 181 -1.30 8.98 21.63
C VAL A 181 -1.22 9.77 20.32
N LYS A 182 -2.36 9.98 19.67
CA LYS A 182 -2.49 10.77 18.44
C LYS A 182 -2.43 12.26 18.75
N SER A 183 -1.22 12.79 18.89
CA SER A 183 -0.98 14.21 19.19
C SER A 183 -0.94 15.04 17.91
N ARG A 184 -1.63 16.19 17.90
CA ARG A 184 -1.68 17.13 16.77
C ARG A 184 -1.55 18.56 17.27
N ARG A 185 -1.28 19.48 16.34
CA ARG A 185 -1.06 20.89 16.64
C ARG A 185 -1.75 21.78 15.62
N LEU A 186 -2.43 22.81 16.11
CA LEU A 186 -2.85 23.96 15.31
C LEU A 186 -2.11 25.20 15.78
N SER A 187 -1.85 26.13 14.87
CA SER A 187 -1.19 27.40 15.21
C SER A 187 -1.72 28.52 14.33
N GLY A 188 -1.71 29.74 14.87
CA GLY A 188 -2.16 30.91 14.15
C GLY A 188 -1.59 32.19 14.73
N GLN A 189 -1.87 33.29 14.04
CA GLN A 189 -1.48 34.64 14.44
C GLN A 189 -2.70 35.54 14.42
N ALA A 190 -2.79 36.46 15.37
CA ALA A 190 -3.86 37.44 15.46
C ALA A 190 -3.31 38.84 15.76
N TYR A 191 -3.95 39.85 15.18
CA TYR A 191 -3.52 41.26 15.25
C TYR A 191 -4.53 42.10 16.03
N LEU A 192 -4.63 41.82 17.33
CA LEU A 192 -5.59 42.49 18.20
C LEU A 192 -5.24 43.98 18.38
N ASP A 193 -6.22 44.83 18.10
CA ASP A 193 -6.17 46.26 18.31
C ASP A 193 -6.53 46.58 19.77
N PHE A 194 -5.75 47.46 20.39
CA PHE A 194 -5.97 47.94 21.76
C PHE A 194 -6.01 49.47 21.77
N PRO A 195 -6.86 50.10 22.61
CA PRO A 195 -6.73 51.52 22.88
C PRO A 195 -5.33 51.87 23.38
N VAL A 196 -4.92 53.12 23.17
CA VAL A 196 -3.58 53.60 23.54
C VAL A 196 -3.32 53.31 25.02
N ASN A 197 -2.18 52.68 25.30
CA ASN A 197 -1.73 52.37 26.66
C ASN A 197 -2.67 51.44 27.46
N LYS A 198 -3.56 50.70 26.80
CA LYS A 198 -4.45 49.70 27.40
C LYS A 198 -4.06 48.27 27.02
N THR A 199 -4.41 47.34 27.91
CA THR A 199 -4.17 45.89 27.78
C THR A 199 -5.46 45.09 27.68
N ASP A 200 -6.61 45.67 28.05
CA ASP A 200 -7.90 45.01 28.00
C ASP A 200 -8.36 44.76 26.56
N ILE A 201 -8.88 43.56 26.29
CA ILE A 201 -9.48 43.23 24.99
C ILE A 201 -10.89 43.77 24.93
N TYR A 202 -11.15 44.60 23.92
CA TYR A 202 -12.48 45.07 23.56
C TYR A 202 -12.92 44.34 22.28
N PRO A 203 -13.85 43.36 22.36
CA PRO A 203 -14.18 42.51 21.20
C PRO A 203 -14.65 43.26 19.97
N ASP A 204 -15.39 44.36 20.15
CA ASP A 204 -15.96 45.17 19.07
C ASP A 204 -15.03 46.32 18.61
N TYR A 205 -13.83 46.42 19.18
CA TYR A 205 -12.91 47.49 18.86
C TYR A 205 -12.17 47.22 17.54
N ARG A 206 -12.43 48.08 16.55
CA ARG A 206 -11.76 48.06 15.23
C ARG A 206 -11.84 46.67 14.58
N ARG A 207 -10.69 46.00 14.38
CA ARG A 207 -10.59 44.71 13.69
C ARG A 207 -10.68 43.50 14.62
N ASN A 208 -10.82 43.73 15.93
CA ASN A 208 -10.93 42.67 16.92
C ASN A 208 -12.04 41.65 16.63
N PRO A 209 -13.22 42.01 16.08
CA PRO A 209 -14.23 41.01 15.76
C PRO A 209 -13.70 39.93 14.81
N ALA A 210 -12.98 40.34 13.76
CA ALA A 210 -12.41 39.46 12.75
C ALA A 210 -11.20 38.68 13.30
N GLU A 211 -10.30 39.33 14.03
CA GLU A 211 -9.12 38.68 14.60
C GLU A 211 -9.50 37.66 15.68
N LEU A 212 -10.43 37.99 16.57
CA LEU A 212 -10.97 37.05 17.54
C LEU A 212 -11.76 35.93 16.86
N ALA A 213 -12.45 36.19 15.74
CA ALA A 213 -13.13 35.13 14.99
C ALA A 213 -12.16 34.08 14.45
N LYS A 214 -10.95 34.47 14.02
CA LYS A 214 -9.90 33.52 13.59
C LYS A 214 -9.45 32.61 14.74
N ILE A 215 -9.21 33.20 15.92
CA ILE A 215 -8.83 32.45 17.13
C ILE A 215 -9.97 31.48 17.50
N ARG A 216 -11.22 31.97 17.53
CA ARG A 216 -12.39 31.15 17.85
C ARG A 216 -12.55 29.99 16.87
N ALA A 217 -12.48 30.24 15.56
CA ALA A 217 -12.58 29.18 14.56
C ALA A 217 -11.55 28.06 14.75
N THR A 218 -10.33 28.41 15.17
CA THR A 218 -9.27 27.43 15.45
C THR A 218 -9.53 26.63 16.74
N ILE A 219 -10.14 27.24 17.75
CA ILE A 219 -10.52 26.55 19.00
C ILE A 219 -11.77 25.70 18.78
N ASP A 220 -12.77 26.24 18.07
CA ASP A 220 -14.06 25.60 17.77
C ASP A 220 -13.86 24.34 16.93
N SER A 221 -12.88 24.32 16.00
CA SER A 221 -12.57 23.12 15.22
C SER A 221 -12.01 21.96 16.05
N VAL A 222 -11.52 22.25 17.26
CA VAL A 222 -10.97 21.26 18.20
C VAL A 222 -12.01 20.92 19.27
N GLN A 223 -12.66 21.93 19.87
CA GLN A 223 -13.69 21.76 20.89
C GLN A 223 -14.99 21.16 20.35
N GLY A 224 -15.31 21.41 19.08
CA GLY A 224 -16.50 20.85 18.43
C GLY A 224 -16.40 19.35 18.12
N ASP A 225 -15.22 18.76 18.26
CA ASP A 225 -14.97 17.35 17.98
C ASP A 225 -14.92 16.53 19.28
N ALA A 226 -15.94 15.69 19.50
CA ALA A 226 -16.06 14.87 20.70
C ALA A 226 -14.92 13.85 20.87
N ASP A 227 -14.17 13.56 19.81
CA ASP A 227 -13.03 12.63 19.84
C ASP A 227 -11.71 13.32 20.22
N VAL A 228 -11.74 14.63 20.43
CA VAL A 228 -10.55 15.46 20.60
C VAL A 228 -10.51 16.09 22.00
N ARG A 229 -9.31 16.13 22.58
CA ARG A 229 -9.06 16.78 23.87
C ARG A 229 -7.87 17.73 23.77
N ILE A 230 -8.09 19.00 24.12
CA ILE A 230 -7.01 19.97 24.27
C ILE A 230 -6.13 19.58 25.46
N VAL A 231 -4.82 19.51 25.23
CA VAL A 231 -3.81 19.20 26.25
C VAL A 231 -3.09 20.46 26.69
N GLN A 232 -2.80 21.38 25.77
CA GLN A 232 -2.10 22.62 26.07
C GLN A 232 -2.45 23.71 25.05
N MET A 233 -2.49 24.95 25.50
CA MET A 233 -2.56 26.15 24.65
C MET A 233 -1.38 27.05 24.97
N GLN A 234 -0.63 27.45 23.94
CA GLN A 234 0.44 28.44 24.07
C GLN A 234 -0.04 29.76 23.48
N VAL A 235 0.24 30.86 24.17
CA VAL A 235 -0.05 32.22 23.69
C VAL A 235 1.19 33.07 23.91
N LYS A 236 1.72 33.67 22.83
CA LYS A 236 2.85 34.59 22.88
C LYS A 236 2.47 35.93 22.25
N GLY A 237 2.47 37.00 23.05
CA GLY A 237 2.22 38.35 22.56
C GLY A 237 3.52 39.12 22.28
N TYR A 238 3.46 40.02 21.30
CA TYR A 238 4.57 40.84 20.86
C TYR A 238 4.18 42.31 20.87
N ALA A 239 5.14 43.19 21.20
CA ALA A 239 5.04 44.61 20.90
C ALA A 239 6.05 45.04 19.83
N SER A 240 5.75 46.17 19.19
CA SER A 240 6.67 46.82 18.26
C SER A 240 7.78 47.54 19.03
N PRO A 241 9.01 47.62 18.50
CA PRO A 241 10.10 48.41 19.08
C PRO A 241 9.86 49.92 18.94
N GLU A 242 8.87 50.43 19.66
CA GLU A 242 8.57 51.87 19.78
C GLU A 242 8.34 52.24 21.25
N GLY A 243 8.81 53.40 21.69
CA GLY A 243 8.69 53.80 23.09
C GLY A 243 9.77 53.15 23.95
N THR A 244 9.45 52.88 25.21
CA THR A 244 10.42 52.29 26.15
C THR A 244 10.20 50.78 26.26
N TYR A 245 11.30 50.03 26.35
CA TYR A 245 11.31 48.59 26.53
C TYR A 245 10.44 48.16 27.71
N ARG A 246 10.50 48.89 28.83
CA ARG A 246 9.67 48.64 30.02
C ARG A 246 8.18 48.78 29.74
N SER A 247 7.78 49.80 28.98
CA SER A 247 6.38 49.99 28.59
C SER A 247 5.92 48.87 27.64
N ASN A 248 6.77 48.51 26.70
CA ASN A 248 6.49 47.45 25.73
C ASN A 248 6.37 46.08 26.41
N ALA A 249 7.24 45.78 27.37
CA ALA A 249 7.16 44.58 28.20
C ALA A 249 5.81 44.49 28.93
N ARG A 250 5.42 45.55 29.63
CA ARG A 250 4.13 45.60 30.34
C ARG A 250 2.94 45.44 29.37
N LEU A 251 2.98 46.08 28.21
CA LEU A 251 1.91 45.98 27.21
C LEU A 251 1.84 44.58 26.58
N ALA A 252 2.97 44.01 26.16
CA ALA A 252 3.02 42.67 25.56
C ALA A 252 2.53 41.63 26.57
N GLN A 253 3.03 41.69 27.81
CA GLN A 253 2.60 40.80 28.90
C GLN A 253 1.09 40.92 29.17
N GLY A 254 0.62 42.13 29.50
CA GLY A 254 -0.78 42.34 29.89
C GLY A 254 -1.79 42.02 28.78
N ARG A 255 -1.43 42.27 27.52
CA ARG A 255 -2.28 41.91 26.36
C ARG A 255 -2.34 40.41 26.15
N THR A 256 -1.24 39.69 26.40
CA THR A 256 -1.22 38.23 26.30
C THR A 256 -2.07 37.60 27.40
N GLU A 257 -1.98 38.14 28.62
CA GLU A 257 -2.81 37.73 29.77
C GLU A 257 -4.29 38.04 29.54
N ALA A 258 -4.62 39.20 28.96
CA ALA A 258 -5.98 39.52 28.56
C ALA A 258 -6.52 38.54 27.51
N LEU A 259 -5.69 38.10 26.55
CA LEU A 259 -6.09 37.10 25.57
C LEU A 259 -6.33 35.73 26.20
N LYS A 260 -5.45 35.29 27.10
CA LYS A 260 -5.67 34.08 27.90
C LYS A 260 -6.99 34.16 28.67
N ALA A 261 -7.24 35.26 29.38
CA ALA A 261 -8.47 35.45 30.15
C ALA A 261 -9.73 35.46 29.26
N TYR A 262 -9.66 36.10 28.08
CA TYR A 262 -10.75 36.07 27.10
C TYR A 262 -11.10 34.63 26.67
N ILE A 263 -10.08 33.82 26.34
CA ILE A 263 -10.28 32.44 25.91
C ILE A 263 -10.85 31.59 27.05
N ILE A 264 -10.29 31.69 28.27
CA ILE A 264 -10.79 30.98 29.46
C ILE A 264 -12.26 31.32 29.71
N GLY A 265 -12.60 32.61 29.75
CA GLY A 265 -13.97 33.05 30.01
C GLY A 265 -14.97 32.60 28.94
N ARG A 266 -14.53 32.52 27.68
CA ARG A 266 -15.41 32.14 26.56
C ARG A 266 -15.66 30.64 26.44
N TYR A 267 -14.65 29.83 26.76
CA TYR A 267 -14.66 28.37 26.54
C TYR A 267 -14.70 27.54 27.82
N GLY A 268 -14.58 28.16 29.00
CA GLY A 268 -14.53 27.45 30.28
C GLY A 268 -13.29 26.55 30.43
N LEU A 269 -12.19 26.88 29.73
CA LEU A 269 -10.95 26.11 29.76
C LEU A 269 -10.22 26.31 31.10
N ALA A 270 -9.59 25.25 31.59
CA ALA A 270 -8.80 25.32 32.82
C ALA A 270 -7.53 26.16 32.61
N ASP A 271 -7.20 26.99 33.60
CA ASP A 271 -6.05 27.91 33.55
C ASP A 271 -4.71 27.19 33.33
N ASN A 272 -4.59 25.99 33.90
CA ASN A 272 -3.38 25.14 33.81
C ASN A 272 -3.09 24.58 32.42
N LEU A 273 -4.01 24.71 31.47
CA LEU A 273 -3.77 24.35 30.07
C LEU A 273 -2.93 25.42 29.35
N PHE A 274 -2.81 26.63 29.90
CA PHE A 274 -2.19 27.76 29.22
C PHE A 274 -0.74 27.97 29.60
N VAL A 275 0.12 28.02 28.58
CA VAL A 275 1.51 28.51 28.69
C VAL A 275 1.57 29.88 28.01
N VAL A 276 1.91 30.91 28.78
CA VAL A 276 1.97 32.29 28.31
C VAL A 276 3.42 32.74 28.22
N ALA A 277 3.76 33.40 27.11
CA ALA A 277 5.03 34.08 26.91
C ALA A 277 4.79 35.48 26.34
N TYR A 278 5.78 36.35 26.42
CA TYR A 278 5.72 37.66 25.75
C TYR A 278 7.09 38.08 25.26
N GLU A 279 7.09 38.84 24.17
CA GLU A 279 8.26 39.50 23.61
C GLU A 279 8.04 41.00 23.71
N PRO A 280 8.81 41.72 24.56
CA PRO A 280 8.67 43.16 24.67
C PRO A 280 8.85 43.86 23.32
N GLU A 281 9.82 43.46 22.51
CA GLU A 281 10.07 44.13 21.23
C GLU A 281 10.42 43.12 20.14
N ASN A 282 9.58 43.03 19.11
CA ASN A 282 9.75 42.09 18.02
C ASN A 282 10.80 42.56 16.99
N TRP A 283 12.06 42.61 17.43
CA TRP A 283 13.20 42.99 16.60
C TRP A 283 13.44 42.01 15.45
N GLU A 284 13.19 40.71 15.66
CA GLU A 284 13.28 39.69 14.62
C GLU A 284 12.26 39.94 13.49
N GLY A 285 11.01 40.23 13.84
CA GLY A 285 9.97 40.60 12.89
C GLY A 285 10.29 41.90 12.13
N LEU A 286 10.84 42.91 12.83
CA LEU A 286 11.30 44.15 12.20
C LEU A 286 12.42 43.87 11.19
N ARG A 287 13.40 43.05 11.58
CA ARG A 287 14.51 42.63 10.72
C ARG A 287 13.99 41.96 9.44
N ALA A 288 13.08 40.99 9.59
CA ALA A 288 12.50 40.25 8.48
C ALA A 288 11.75 41.18 7.51
N TYR A 289 10.97 42.13 8.02
CA TYR A 289 10.28 43.13 7.22
C TYR A 289 11.27 44.01 6.45
N VAL A 290 12.26 44.60 7.13
CA VAL A 290 13.25 45.50 6.50
C VAL A 290 14.05 44.75 5.43
N ALA A 291 14.44 43.51 5.69
CA ALA A 291 15.16 42.65 4.75
C ALA A 291 14.41 42.41 3.43
N GLN A 292 13.07 42.48 3.44
CA GLN A 292 12.21 42.31 2.26
C GLN A 292 11.70 43.63 1.68
N SER A 293 11.92 44.75 2.38
CA SER A 293 11.42 46.07 1.98
C SER A 293 12.25 46.72 0.86
N THR A 294 11.67 47.76 0.26
CA THR A 294 12.30 48.65 -0.74
C THR A 294 12.81 49.97 -0.13
N LEU A 295 13.04 50.01 1.19
CA LEU A 295 13.53 51.20 1.88
C LEU A 295 14.92 51.60 1.36
N ALA A 296 15.12 52.89 1.07
CA ALA A 296 16.38 53.41 0.55
C ALA A 296 17.56 53.15 1.51
N ASP A 297 17.33 53.29 2.82
CA ASP A 297 18.35 53.15 3.86
C ASP A 297 18.45 51.74 4.47
N LYS A 298 17.91 50.72 3.78
CA LYS A 298 17.77 49.33 4.26
C LYS A 298 19.01 48.77 4.96
N GLU A 299 20.17 48.83 4.31
CA GLU A 299 21.43 48.28 4.85
C GLU A 299 21.91 49.00 6.13
N GLY A 300 21.60 50.30 6.25
CA GLY A 300 21.88 51.08 7.45
C GLY A 300 20.97 50.69 8.61
N ILE A 301 19.68 50.51 8.32
CA ILE A 301 18.67 50.09 9.28
C ILE A 301 18.96 48.67 9.79
N LEU A 302 19.30 47.73 8.91
CA LEU A 302 19.65 46.36 9.29
C LEU A 302 20.87 46.32 10.22
N ARG A 303 21.90 47.13 9.97
CA ARG A 303 23.07 47.24 10.87
C ARG A 303 22.71 47.72 12.26
N ILE A 304 21.73 48.62 12.40
CA ILE A 304 21.24 49.05 13.72
C ILE A 304 20.47 47.93 14.40
N ILE A 305 19.58 47.24 13.67
CA ILE A 305 18.77 46.13 14.20
C ILE A 305 19.67 44.99 14.70
N ASP A 306 20.67 44.61 13.91
CA ASP A 306 21.61 43.52 14.18
C ASP A 306 22.71 43.93 15.18
N SER A 307 22.71 45.18 15.67
CA SER A 307 23.67 45.63 16.67
C SER A 307 23.41 45.01 18.05
N GLY A 308 24.47 44.90 18.86
CA GLY A 308 24.38 44.47 20.26
C GLY A 308 24.00 45.58 21.25
N GLU A 309 23.47 46.71 20.78
CA GLU A 309 23.04 47.81 21.65
C GLU A 309 21.81 47.43 22.50
N GLU A 310 21.57 48.17 23.58
CA GLU A 310 20.32 48.03 24.35
C GLU A 310 19.10 48.43 23.51
N PRO A 311 17.93 47.78 23.67
CA PRO A 311 16.77 47.98 22.78
C PRO A 311 16.33 49.45 22.64
N ASP A 312 16.24 50.18 23.76
CA ASP A 312 15.89 51.62 23.76
C ASP A 312 16.95 52.48 23.04
N ALA A 313 18.23 52.07 23.06
CA ALA A 313 19.29 52.76 22.34
C ALA A 313 19.20 52.51 20.83
N LYS A 314 18.94 51.26 20.42
CA LYS A 314 18.68 50.91 19.01
C LYS A 314 17.51 51.70 18.45
N GLU A 315 16.40 51.74 19.18
CA GLU A 315 15.19 52.44 18.78
C GLU A 315 15.46 53.94 18.57
N ARG A 316 16.10 54.61 19.54
CA ARG A 316 16.47 56.03 19.42
C ARG A 316 17.42 56.27 18.25
N ARG A 317 18.41 55.39 18.07
CA ARG A 317 19.38 55.50 16.98
C ARG A 317 18.70 55.35 15.62
N LEU A 318 17.82 54.37 15.48
CA LEU A 318 17.02 54.15 14.27
C LEU A 318 16.15 55.38 13.96
N ARG A 319 15.44 55.91 14.96
CA ARG A 319 14.57 57.08 14.84
C ARG A 319 15.33 58.33 14.40
N ASN A 320 16.51 58.58 14.98
CA ASN A 320 17.29 59.78 14.72
C ASN A 320 18.07 59.69 13.40
N ALA A 321 18.65 58.53 13.09
CA ALA A 321 19.45 58.35 11.87
C ALA A 321 18.60 58.24 10.60
N TYR A 322 17.38 57.68 10.71
CA TYR A 322 16.53 57.38 9.56
C TYR A 322 15.08 57.86 9.75
N PRO A 323 14.81 59.17 9.95
CA PRO A 323 13.49 59.67 10.33
C PRO A 323 12.39 59.48 9.27
N GLN A 324 12.75 59.41 7.98
CA GLN A 324 11.77 59.10 6.92
C GLN A 324 11.40 57.62 6.93
N ALA A 325 12.40 56.72 6.93
CA ALA A 325 12.16 55.30 7.00
C ALA A 325 11.45 54.90 8.30
N TYR A 326 11.80 55.51 9.44
CA TYR A 326 11.14 55.28 10.73
C TYR A 326 9.65 55.64 10.69
N ARG A 327 9.26 56.73 10.01
CA ARG A 327 7.84 57.07 9.79
C ARG A 327 7.12 56.02 8.95
N SER A 328 7.75 55.50 7.90
CA SER A 328 7.19 54.39 7.11
C SER A 328 7.07 53.11 7.95
N LEU A 329 8.08 52.78 8.76
CA LEU A 329 8.03 51.62 9.66
C LEU A 329 6.89 51.73 10.69
N LEU A 330 6.69 52.92 11.28
CA LEU A 330 5.58 53.18 12.20
C LEU A 330 4.20 52.96 11.55
N ALA A 331 4.05 53.35 10.29
CA ALA A 331 2.78 53.25 9.57
C ALA A 331 2.53 51.83 9.04
N ASP A 332 3.55 51.22 8.43
CA ASP A 332 3.39 50.06 7.55
C ASP A 332 3.89 48.75 8.17
N CYS A 333 4.83 48.81 9.12
CA CYS A 333 5.48 47.64 9.72
C CYS A 333 5.01 47.39 11.15
N TYR A 334 5.13 48.38 12.03
CA TYR A 334 4.94 48.22 13.47
C TYR A 334 3.55 47.72 13.86
N PRO A 335 2.44 48.08 13.19
CA PRO A 335 1.14 47.46 13.43
C PRO A 335 1.15 45.93 13.24
N GLY A 336 1.93 45.42 12.27
CA GLY A 336 2.11 43.98 12.04
C GLY A 336 3.08 43.30 13.01
N LEU A 337 3.88 44.07 13.76
CA LEU A 337 4.72 43.50 14.82
C LEU A 337 3.95 43.30 16.13
N ARG A 338 2.85 44.06 16.32
CA ARG A 338 1.93 43.95 17.45
C ARG A 338 0.95 42.79 17.23
N ARG A 339 1.46 41.57 17.36
CA ARG A 339 0.67 40.35 17.13
C ARG A 339 0.65 39.44 18.35
N SER A 340 -0.30 38.53 18.36
CA SER A 340 -0.35 37.39 19.29
C SER A 340 -0.26 36.10 18.48
N ASP A 341 0.77 35.32 18.74
CA ASP A 341 0.90 33.96 18.21
C ASP A 341 0.22 33.01 19.19
N TYR A 342 -0.56 32.07 18.68
CA TYR A 342 -1.20 31.04 19.50
C TYR A 342 -1.01 29.66 18.90
N ARG A 343 -0.98 28.66 19.77
CA ARG A 343 -0.82 27.26 19.41
C ARG A 343 -1.68 26.39 20.30
N ILE A 344 -2.36 25.41 19.72
CA ILE A 344 -3.21 24.45 20.41
C ILE A 344 -2.61 23.08 20.18
N ASP A 345 -2.16 22.44 21.26
CA ASP A 345 -1.77 21.03 21.28
C ASP A 345 -2.95 20.20 21.78
N TYR A 346 -3.38 19.22 21.00
CA TYR A 346 -4.50 18.35 21.34
C TYR A 346 -4.20 16.91 20.99
N VAL A 347 -4.95 16.00 21.62
CA VAL A 347 -4.89 14.57 21.37
C VAL A 347 -6.22 14.08 20.85
N ILE A 348 -6.17 13.12 19.94
CA ILE A 348 -7.33 12.41 19.40
C ILE A 348 -7.38 11.05 20.11
N ARG A 349 -8.54 10.68 20.65
CA ARG A 349 -8.71 9.36 21.27
C ARG A 349 -8.48 8.23 20.25
N GLY A 350 -8.17 7.04 20.75
CA GLY A 350 -8.21 5.82 19.94
C GLY A 350 -9.63 5.46 19.52
N PHE A 351 -9.76 4.89 18.32
CA PHE A 351 -10.99 4.33 17.78
C PHE A 351 -10.89 2.81 17.77
N ASN A 352 -11.99 2.14 18.13
CA ASN A 352 -12.10 0.71 17.83
C ASN A 352 -12.33 0.51 16.32
N VAL A 353 -12.26 -0.74 15.85
CA VAL A 353 -12.38 -1.06 14.42
C VAL A 353 -13.72 -0.62 13.80
N ASP A 354 -14.83 -0.75 14.53
CA ASP A 354 -16.16 -0.38 14.02
C ASP A 354 -16.32 1.13 13.89
N GLU A 355 -15.81 1.89 14.86
CA GLU A 355 -15.74 3.35 14.79
C GLU A 355 -14.81 3.79 13.66
N ALA A 356 -13.62 3.17 13.56
CA ALA A 356 -12.62 3.51 12.56
C ALA A 356 -13.14 3.32 11.12
N LYS A 357 -14.01 2.34 10.87
CA LYS A 357 -14.72 2.17 9.58
C LYS A 357 -15.58 3.37 9.18
N GLN A 358 -16.15 4.10 10.14
CA GLN A 358 -16.92 5.30 9.87
C GLN A 358 -16.01 6.53 9.76
N VAL A 359 -15.00 6.61 10.63
CA VAL A 359 -14.05 7.73 10.66
C VAL A 359 -13.21 7.76 9.38
N ILE A 360 -12.80 6.62 8.81
CA ILE A 360 -11.97 6.59 7.60
C ILE A 360 -12.65 7.24 6.39
N ARG A 361 -14.00 7.27 6.35
CA ARG A 361 -14.78 7.88 5.26
C ARG A 361 -15.07 9.37 5.47
N THR A 362 -15.03 9.83 6.73
CA THR A 362 -15.50 11.16 7.11
C THR A 362 -14.38 12.08 7.58
N ARG A 363 -13.45 11.54 8.38
CA ARG A 363 -12.29 12.25 8.95
C ARG A 363 -11.05 11.33 9.00
N PRO A 364 -10.58 10.76 7.88
CA PRO A 364 -9.44 9.84 7.86
C PRO A 364 -8.16 10.43 8.49
N GLN A 365 -7.96 11.75 8.45
CA GLN A 365 -6.86 12.44 9.13
C GLN A 365 -6.80 12.21 10.65
N ASN A 366 -7.91 11.77 11.27
CA ASN A 366 -8.00 11.48 12.70
C ASN A 366 -7.61 10.03 13.05
N LEU A 367 -7.42 9.17 12.05
CA LEU A 367 -6.97 7.80 12.25
C LEU A 367 -5.44 7.70 12.21
N SER A 368 -4.89 6.92 13.12
CA SER A 368 -3.53 6.41 13.02
C SER A 368 -3.43 5.40 11.89
N LEU A 369 -2.21 5.21 11.37
CA LEU A 369 -1.94 4.20 10.36
C LEU A 369 -2.32 2.79 10.82
N GLN A 370 -2.15 2.48 12.11
CA GLN A 370 -2.54 1.19 12.70
C GLN A 370 -4.05 0.99 12.72
N GLU A 371 -4.84 2.03 13.04
CA GLU A 371 -6.31 1.95 13.00
C GLU A 371 -6.81 1.74 11.58
N MET A 372 -6.21 2.42 10.60
CA MET A 372 -6.50 2.18 9.17
C MET A 372 -6.16 0.74 8.77
N PHE A 373 -5.01 0.21 9.20
CA PHE A 373 -4.63 -1.18 8.96
C PHE A 373 -5.63 -2.17 9.57
N ALA A 374 -6.10 -1.91 10.79
CA ALA A 374 -7.11 -2.75 11.46
C ALA A 374 -8.46 -2.72 10.71
N VAL A 375 -8.83 -1.58 10.10
CA VAL A 375 -10.00 -1.49 9.20
C VAL A 375 -9.80 -2.37 7.97
N ALA A 376 -8.63 -2.31 7.33
CA ALA A 376 -8.33 -3.16 6.16
C ALA A 376 -8.49 -4.65 6.48
N GLN A 377 -8.05 -5.09 7.65
CA GLN A 377 -8.14 -6.49 8.09
C GLN A 377 -9.58 -7.01 8.25
N THR A 378 -10.59 -6.14 8.22
CA THR A 378 -11.99 -6.57 8.23
C THR A 378 -12.57 -6.89 6.86
N TYR A 379 -11.83 -6.56 5.79
CA TYR A 379 -12.22 -6.84 4.41
C TYR A 379 -11.46 -8.07 3.89
N GLN A 380 -12.03 -8.71 2.88
CA GLN A 380 -11.32 -9.80 2.20
C GLN A 380 -10.04 -9.23 1.56
N PRO A 381 -8.87 -9.86 1.76
CA PRO A 381 -7.66 -9.46 1.07
C PRO A 381 -7.90 -9.39 -0.44
N GLY A 382 -7.55 -8.26 -1.05
CA GLY A 382 -7.80 -8.02 -2.46
C GLY A 382 -9.24 -7.57 -2.81
N SER A 383 -10.12 -7.23 -1.86
CA SER A 383 -11.38 -6.56 -2.23
C SER A 383 -11.16 -5.08 -2.57
N PRO A 384 -12.08 -4.43 -3.33
CA PRO A 384 -12.00 -2.99 -3.58
C PRO A 384 -11.89 -2.15 -2.30
N GLU A 385 -12.65 -2.51 -1.26
CA GLU A 385 -12.62 -1.84 0.04
C GLU A 385 -11.28 -2.02 0.76
N PHE A 386 -10.68 -3.21 0.65
CA PHE A 386 -9.35 -3.47 1.21
C PHE A 386 -8.29 -2.56 0.58
N ILE A 387 -8.32 -2.40 -0.74
CA ILE A 387 -7.39 -1.50 -1.46
C ILE A 387 -7.64 -0.04 -1.09
N GLU A 388 -8.91 0.38 -1.06
CA GLU A 388 -9.30 1.77 -0.77
C GLU A 388 -8.72 2.23 0.57
N VAL A 389 -8.74 1.37 1.60
CA VAL A 389 -8.16 1.68 2.91
C VAL A 389 -6.67 2.01 2.81
N PHE A 390 -5.90 1.25 2.03
CA PHE A 390 -4.46 1.52 1.84
C PHE A 390 -4.20 2.75 0.97
N GLN A 391 -5.05 3.04 -0.01
CA GLN A 391 -4.99 4.28 -0.80
C GLN A 391 -5.22 5.52 0.07
N ILE A 392 -6.20 5.46 0.97
CA ILE A 392 -6.44 6.51 1.97
C ILE A 392 -5.22 6.62 2.89
N ALA A 393 -4.66 5.50 3.36
CA ALA A 393 -3.51 5.52 4.24
C ALA A 393 -2.31 6.26 3.64
N VAL A 394 -1.94 5.99 2.39
CA VAL A 394 -0.82 6.70 1.73
C VAL A 394 -1.12 8.15 1.39
N GLN A 395 -2.39 8.56 1.31
CA GLN A 395 -2.75 9.97 1.17
C GLN A 395 -2.42 10.77 2.44
N TYR A 396 -2.68 10.20 3.62
CA TYR A 396 -2.45 10.86 4.92
C TYR A 396 -1.07 10.57 5.52
N TYR A 397 -0.41 9.49 5.08
CA TYR A 397 0.94 9.11 5.50
C TYR A 397 1.89 8.94 4.27
N PRO A 398 2.06 9.97 3.43
CA PRO A 398 2.70 9.84 2.12
C PRO A 398 4.20 9.49 2.17
N THR A 399 4.86 9.76 3.29
CA THR A 399 6.29 9.49 3.51
C THR A 399 6.54 8.28 4.41
N ASP A 400 5.49 7.65 4.94
CA ASP A 400 5.65 6.51 5.85
C ASP A 400 5.98 5.24 5.05
N PRO A 401 7.08 4.54 5.35
CA PRO A 401 7.51 3.38 4.58
C PRO A 401 6.55 2.19 4.69
N VAL A 402 5.88 2.01 5.84
CA VAL A 402 4.93 0.90 6.05
C VAL A 402 3.63 1.16 5.29
N ALA A 403 3.12 2.40 5.31
CA ALA A 403 1.96 2.80 4.53
C ALA A 403 2.19 2.56 3.03
N ASN A 404 3.35 3.02 2.53
CA ASN A 404 3.73 2.86 1.13
C ASN A 404 3.93 1.38 0.75
N LEU A 405 4.56 0.57 1.60
CA LEU A 405 4.69 -0.87 1.37
C LEU A 405 3.33 -1.56 1.26
N ASN A 406 2.44 -1.33 2.22
CA ASN A 406 1.15 -2.01 2.26
C ASN A 406 0.25 -1.60 1.08
N ALA A 407 0.29 -0.33 0.67
CA ALA A 407 -0.40 0.14 -0.54
C ALA A 407 0.18 -0.49 -1.82
N ALA A 408 1.51 -0.61 -1.91
CA ALA A 408 2.14 -1.33 -3.01
C ALA A 408 1.68 -2.80 -3.07
N ASN A 409 1.66 -3.50 -1.94
CA ASN A 409 1.18 -4.88 -1.87
C ASN A 409 -0.29 -4.98 -2.34
N ALA A 410 -1.17 -4.07 -1.90
CA ALA A 410 -2.57 -4.09 -2.33
C ALA A 410 -2.74 -3.92 -3.86
N LEU A 411 -1.88 -3.11 -4.49
CA LEU A 411 -1.85 -2.97 -5.96
C LEU A 411 -1.29 -4.22 -6.65
N LEU A 412 -0.23 -4.82 -6.08
CA LEU A 412 0.37 -6.05 -6.60
C LEU A 412 -0.59 -7.24 -6.54
N GLU A 413 -1.41 -7.34 -5.50
CA GLU A 413 -2.48 -8.35 -5.40
C GLU A 413 -3.44 -8.29 -6.60
N HIS A 414 -3.60 -7.11 -7.22
CA HIS A 414 -4.46 -6.88 -8.39
C HIS A 414 -3.71 -6.89 -9.73
N GLY A 415 -2.43 -7.26 -9.73
CA GLY A 415 -1.62 -7.21 -10.95
C GLY A 415 -1.27 -5.81 -11.44
N LEU A 416 -1.48 -4.77 -10.62
CA LEU A 416 -1.19 -3.38 -10.97
C LEU A 416 0.27 -3.02 -10.65
N ALA A 417 1.21 -3.82 -11.16
CA ALA A 417 2.64 -3.71 -10.81
C ALA A 417 3.26 -2.35 -11.16
N GLU A 418 2.92 -1.78 -12.32
CA GLU A 418 3.38 -0.44 -12.71
C GLU A 418 2.93 0.65 -11.72
N GLN A 419 1.68 0.57 -11.25
CA GLN A 419 1.14 1.54 -10.28
C GLN A 419 1.75 1.37 -8.89
N ALA A 420 2.27 0.17 -8.55
CA ALA A 420 2.92 -0.09 -7.28
C ALA A 420 4.32 0.54 -7.18
N LEU A 421 5.03 0.72 -8.31
CA LEU A 421 6.43 1.18 -8.32
C LEU A 421 6.68 2.49 -7.55
N PRO A 422 5.89 3.56 -7.71
CA PRO A 422 6.12 4.81 -6.97
C PRO A 422 6.03 4.63 -5.45
N TYR A 423 5.15 3.76 -4.97
CA TYR A 423 5.03 3.45 -3.54
C TYR A 423 6.22 2.59 -3.07
N LEU A 424 6.67 1.63 -3.87
CA LEU A 424 7.86 0.83 -3.58
C LEU A 424 9.14 1.66 -3.47
N THR A 425 9.25 2.81 -4.14
CA THR A 425 10.39 3.72 -3.92
C THR A 425 10.45 4.30 -2.50
N LYS A 426 9.30 4.42 -1.84
CA LYS A 426 9.15 5.00 -0.50
C LYS A 426 9.02 3.95 0.61
N ALA A 427 8.95 2.66 0.25
CA ALA A 427 8.68 1.55 1.16
C ALA A 427 9.87 1.14 2.08
N GLY A 428 11.01 1.84 2.01
CA GLY A 428 12.22 1.49 2.76
C GLY A 428 12.86 0.16 2.34
N ASP A 429 13.74 -0.39 3.17
CA ASP A 429 14.63 -1.53 2.82
C ASP A 429 14.37 -2.82 3.61
N THR A 430 13.17 -2.98 4.16
CA THR A 430 12.80 -4.20 4.90
C THR A 430 12.75 -5.42 3.97
N PRO A 431 12.87 -6.66 4.51
CA PRO A 431 12.70 -7.88 3.72
C PRO A 431 11.35 -7.94 2.98
N GLN A 432 10.28 -7.43 3.61
CA GLN A 432 8.95 -7.34 3.01
C GLN A 432 8.93 -6.37 1.82
N ALA A 433 9.60 -5.22 1.94
CA ALA A 433 9.74 -4.28 0.84
C ALA A 433 10.62 -4.82 -0.30
N ALA A 434 11.66 -5.60 0.01
CA ALA A 434 12.43 -6.33 -0.99
C ALA A 434 11.57 -7.38 -1.70
N ASN A 435 10.77 -8.15 -0.96
CA ASN A 435 9.83 -9.12 -1.54
C ASN A 435 8.82 -8.45 -2.48
N ALA A 436 8.20 -7.36 -2.05
CA ALA A 436 7.24 -6.61 -2.87
C ALA A 436 7.87 -6.05 -4.16
N ARG A 437 9.12 -5.55 -4.11
CA ARG A 437 9.88 -5.17 -5.31
C ARG A 437 10.13 -6.36 -6.23
N GLY A 438 10.52 -7.50 -5.67
CA GLY A 438 10.74 -8.73 -6.42
C GLY A 438 9.47 -9.21 -7.14
N VAL A 439 8.34 -9.20 -6.45
CA VAL A 439 7.01 -9.50 -7.01
C VAL A 439 6.67 -8.53 -8.16
N ALA A 440 6.84 -7.23 -7.94
CA ALA A 440 6.59 -6.22 -8.97
C ALA A 440 7.45 -6.46 -10.22
N MET A 441 8.76 -6.69 -10.06
CA MET A 441 9.64 -6.98 -11.19
C MET A 441 9.26 -8.25 -11.92
N ARG A 442 8.83 -9.30 -11.21
CA ARG A 442 8.34 -10.54 -11.83
C ARG A 442 7.09 -10.31 -12.67
N MET A 443 6.14 -9.51 -12.18
CA MET A 443 4.92 -9.15 -12.90
C MET A 443 5.18 -8.30 -14.15
N LEU A 444 6.30 -7.57 -14.17
CA LEU A 444 6.77 -6.77 -15.31
C LEU A 444 7.75 -7.55 -16.21
N ASP A 445 7.85 -8.87 -16.04
CA ASP A 445 8.77 -9.75 -16.77
C ASP A 445 10.27 -9.40 -16.64
N ARG A 446 10.64 -8.62 -15.61
CA ARG A 446 12.03 -8.24 -15.28
C ARG A 446 12.65 -9.27 -14.35
N TYR A 447 12.77 -10.51 -14.83
CA TYR A 447 13.09 -11.68 -13.99
C TYR A 447 14.42 -11.61 -13.23
N ALA A 448 15.50 -11.09 -13.84
CA ALA A 448 16.79 -10.98 -13.16
C ALA A 448 16.75 -10.01 -11.96
N GLU A 449 15.99 -8.92 -12.09
CA GLU A 449 15.78 -7.97 -11.00
C GLU A 449 14.84 -8.55 -9.94
N ALA A 450 13.83 -9.32 -10.37
CA ALA A 450 12.96 -10.05 -9.47
C ALA A 450 13.75 -11.02 -8.59
N GLU A 451 14.60 -11.87 -9.20
CA GLU A 451 15.47 -12.82 -8.49
C GLU A 451 16.36 -12.10 -7.47
N THR A 452 17.00 -11.00 -7.88
CA THR A 452 17.87 -10.20 -6.99
C THR A 452 17.13 -9.74 -5.73
N HIS A 453 15.93 -9.17 -5.90
CA HIS A 453 15.14 -8.67 -4.78
C HIS A 453 14.54 -9.79 -3.92
N LEU A 454 14.07 -10.87 -4.53
CA LEU A 454 13.48 -12.00 -3.82
C LEU A 454 14.53 -12.79 -3.04
N HIS A 455 15.74 -13.00 -3.58
CA HIS A 455 16.83 -13.62 -2.84
C HIS A 455 17.22 -12.78 -1.63
N LYS A 456 17.36 -11.46 -1.78
CA LYS A 456 17.62 -10.55 -0.65
C LYS A 456 16.57 -10.72 0.48
N ALA A 457 15.30 -10.88 0.12
CA ALA A 457 14.22 -11.09 1.10
C ALA A 457 14.24 -12.49 1.74
N ALA A 458 14.51 -13.54 0.93
CA ALA A 458 14.57 -14.92 1.38
C ALA A 458 15.78 -15.17 2.31
N GLU A 459 16.95 -14.62 1.98
CA GLU A 459 18.15 -14.68 2.83
C GLU A 459 17.94 -13.99 4.18
N ALA A 460 17.06 -12.99 4.23
CA ALA A 460 16.62 -12.35 5.47
C ALA A 460 15.52 -13.14 6.22
N GLY A 461 15.15 -14.33 5.74
CA GLY A 461 14.24 -15.28 6.40
C GLY A 461 12.75 -15.15 6.03
N LEU A 462 12.40 -14.43 4.96
CA LEU A 462 11.00 -14.23 4.56
C LEU A 462 10.48 -15.38 3.67
N LYS A 463 9.54 -16.18 4.20
CA LYS A 463 8.97 -17.37 3.51
C LYS A 463 8.16 -17.04 2.26
N GLU A 464 7.52 -15.87 2.24
CA GLU A 464 6.79 -15.36 1.09
C GLU A 464 7.74 -15.19 -0.11
N ALA A 465 8.97 -14.75 0.12
CA ALA A 465 9.97 -14.62 -0.93
C ALA A 465 10.43 -15.97 -1.48
N GLU A 466 10.61 -16.98 -0.63
CA GLU A 466 10.90 -18.36 -1.07
C GLU A 466 9.77 -18.92 -1.96
N THR A 467 8.52 -18.58 -1.62
CA THR A 467 7.35 -18.96 -2.43
C THR A 467 7.37 -18.25 -3.78
N ASN A 468 7.69 -16.96 -3.80
CA ASN A 468 7.77 -16.15 -5.02
C ASN A 468 8.96 -16.51 -5.92
N LEU A 469 9.99 -17.18 -5.41
CA LEU A 469 11.10 -17.71 -6.22
C LEU A 469 10.70 -18.97 -7.00
N LYS A 470 9.62 -19.67 -6.63
CA LYS A 470 9.18 -20.86 -7.35
C LYS A 470 8.74 -20.50 -8.77
N GLY A 471 9.30 -21.20 -9.75
CA GLY A 471 8.98 -21.03 -11.17
C GLY A 471 9.62 -19.80 -11.84
N LEU A 472 10.49 -19.08 -11.11
CA LEU A 472 11.50 -18.20 -11.70
C LEU A 472 12.71 -19.01 -12.13
#